data_AF-A0A9D3XLE2-F1
#
_entry.id   AF-A0A9D3XLE2-F1
#
_cell.length_a   1.000
_cell.length_b   1.000
_cell.length_c   1.000
_cell.angle_alpha   90.00
_cell.angle_beta   90.00
_cell.angle_gamma   90.00
#
_symmetry.space_group_name_H-M   'P 1'
#
loop_
_entity.id
_entity.type
_entity.pdbx_description
1 polymer ?
#
loop_
_entity_poly.entity_id
_entity_poly.type
_entity_poly.pdbx_seq_one_letter_code
_entity_poly.pdbx_strand_id
1 'polypeptide(L)'
;MAARSRVKDLQEAVICSVCLAYFNDPVILIKCGHNFCRSCITQYCQESKTSPRYPCPECREPFREGEFQPNWQLRNVVEIAKKFPEPSGERACEKHKELLKLFCELDQTLICLVCRESRSHKDHPVLPVEEVAQDYQVIFAFGTHPRPDRLEQSDQPSENRNPARS
;
A
#
# COMPACT_ATOMS: atom_id res chain seq x y z
N MET A 1 -7.98 5.50 -16.49
CA MET A 1 -9.08 5.06 -15.60
C MET A 1 -9.45 3.59 -15.80
N ALA A 2 -9.64 3.09 -17.02
CA ALA A 2 -9.98 1.68 -17.29
C ALA A 2 -8.96 0.62 -16.83
N ALA A 3 -7.66 0.96 -16.74
CA ALA A 3 -6.65 0.04 -16.23
C ALA A 3 -6.71 -0.14 -14.71
N ARG A 4 -7.14 0.90 -13.97
CA ARG A 4 -7.22 0.84 -12.49
C ARG A 4 -8.36 -0.05 -12.01
N SER A 5 -9.49 -0.03 -12.71
CA SER A 5 -10.59 -0.95 -12.41
C SER A 5 -10.16 -2.41 -12.59
N ARG A 6 -9.41 -2.73 -13.65
CA ARG A 6 -8.95 -4.10 -13.93
C ARG A 6 -7.97 -4.66 -12.88
N VAL A 7 -7.12 -3.81 -12.32
CA VAL A 7 -6.19 -4.21 -11.24
C VAL A 7 -6.97 -4.52 -9.97
N LYS A 8 -7.96 -3.69 -9.64
CA LYS A 8 -8.83 -3.91 -8.49
C LYS A 8 -9.66 -5.19 -8.65
N ASP A 9 -10.24 -5.42 -9.82
CA ASP A 9 -10.99 -6.64 -10.13
C ASP A 9 -10.12 -7.90 -9.93
N LEU A 10 -8.84 -7.83 -10.33
CA LEU A 10 -7.88 -8.91 -10.12
C LEU A 10 -7.55 -9.12 -8.65
N GLN A 11 -7.39 -8.03 -7.88
CA GLN A 11 -7.08 -8.11 -6.45
C GLN A 11 -8.25 -8.69 -5.65
N GLU A 12 -9.48 -8.30 -5.97
CA GLU A 12 -10.69 -8.85 -5.36
C GLU A 12 -10.84 -10.36 -5.70
N ALA A 13 -10.52 -10.75 -6.94
CA ALA A 13 -10.56 -12.15 -7.37
C ALA A 13 -9.55 -13.09 -6.67
N VAL A 14 -8.56 -12.55 -5.96
CA VAL A 14 -7.57 -13.35 -5.20
C VAL A 14 -7.74 -13.24 -3.68
N ILE A 15 -8.92 -12.82 -3.22
CA ILE A 15 -9.31 -12.79 -1.81
C ILE A 15 -9.99 -14.10 -1.42
N CYS A 16 -9.58 -14.67 -0.30
CA CYS A 16 -10.24 -15.80 0.32
C CYS A 16 -11.57 -15.37 0.94
N SER A 17 -12.67 -16.01 0.55
CA SER A 17 -14.02 -15.75 1.06
C SER A 17 -14.21 -16.07 2.54
N VAL A 18 -13.30 -16.83 3.16
CA VAL A 18 -13.35 -17.20 4.59
C VAL A 18 -12.63 -16.18 5.48
N CYS A 19 -11.37 -15.83 5.19
CA CYS A 19 -10.62 -14.87 5.99
C CYS A 19 -10.64 -13.43 5.47
N LEU A 20 -11.25 -13.20 4.31
CA LEU A 20 -11.36 -11.89 3.64
C LEU A 20 -10.01 -11.19 3.40
N ALA A 21 -8.95 -11.99 3.25
CA ALA A 21 -7.60 -11.54 2.92
C ALA A 21 -7.10 -12.25 1.66
N TYR A 22 -6.00 -11.78 1.08
CA TYR A 22 -5.31 -12.48 -0.01
C TYR A 22 -5.08 -13.96 0.35
N PHE A 23 -5.28 -14.85 -0.62
CA PHE A 23 -5.02 -16.27 -0.40
C PHE A 23 -3.60 -16.50 0.13
N ASN A 24 -3.51 -17.22 1.25
CA ASN A 24 -2.28 -17.72 1.80
C ASN A 24 -2.29 -19.25 1.74
N ASP A 25 -1.32 -19.83 1.04
CA ASP A 25 -1.30 -21.26 0.69
C ASP A 25 -2.66 -21.75 0.13
N PRO A 26 -3.08 -21.24 -1.05
CA PRO A 26 -4.38 -21.58 -1.62
C PRO A 26 -4.49 -23.07 -1.94
N VAL A 27 -5.64 -23.65 -1.61
CA VAL A 27 -6.07 -24.99 -2.01
C VAL A 27 -7.38 -24.91 -2.78
N ILE A 28 -7.57 -25.82 -3.73
CA ILE A 28 -8.78 -25.97 -4.53
C ILE A 28 -9.59 -27.18 -4.05
N LEU A 29 -10.90 -26.99 -3.82
CA LEU A 29 -11.82 -28.11 -3.58
C LEU A 29 -12.06 -28.85 -4.90
N ILE A 30 -11.75 -30.15 -4.94
CA ILE A 30 -11.69 -30.93 -6.20
C ILE A 30 -13.05 -30.98 -6.92
N LYS A 31 -14.17 -31.01 -6.17
CA LYS A 31 -15.50 -31.19 -6.76
C LYS A 31 -16.12 -29.92 -7.34
N CYS A 32 -15.93 -28.78 -6.69
CA CYS A 32 -16.57 -27.52 -7.08
C CYS A 32 -15.61 -26.47 -7.61
N GLY A 33 -14.29 -26.66 -7.46
CA GLY A 33 -13.28 -25.75 -7.97
C GLY A 33 -13.09 -24.45 -7.17
N HIS A 34 -13.83 -24.23 -6.07
CA HIS A 34 -13.64 -23.06 -5.21
C HIS A 34 -12.31 -23.16 -4.45
N ASN A 35 -11.71 -21.99 -4.20
CA ASN A 35 -10.37 -21.88 -3.62
C ASN A 35 -10.45 -21.25 -2.23
N PHE A 36 -9.63 -21.75 -1.32
CA PHE A 36 -9.55 -21.27 0.07
C PHE A 36 -8.11 -21.30 0.55
N CYS A 37 -7.77 -20.53 1.58
CA CYS A 37 -6.50 -20.75 2.30
C CYS A 37 -6.53 -22.15 2.94
N ARG A 38 -5.40 -22.86 2.92
CA ARG A 38 -5.27 -24.18 3.57
C ARG A 38 -5.72 -24.14 5.04
N SER A 39 -5.28 -23.11 5.79
CA SER A 39 -5.66 -22.93 7.19
C SER A 39 -7.17 -22.73 7.35
N CYS A 40 -7.79 -21.88 6.52
CA CYS A 40 -9.21 -21.58 6.56
C CYS A 40 -10.08 -22.83 6.38
N ILE A 41 -9.82 -23.62 5.33
CA ILE A 41 -10.65 -24.81 5.08
C ILE A 41 -10.39 -25.92 6.11
N THR A 42 -9.17 -26.02 6.62
CA THR A 42 -8.85 -26.99 7.69
C THR A 42 -9.58 -26.64 8.98
N GLN A 43 -9.56 -25.37 9.39
CA GLN A 43 -10.27 -24.90 10.57
C GLN A 43 -11.79 -25.08 10.41
N TYR A 44 -12.34 -24.75 9.24
CA TYR A 44 -13.74 -24.96 8.91
C TYR A 44 -14.19 -26.42 9.13
N CYS A 45 -13.39 -27.40 8.68
CA CYS A 45 -13.65 -28.81 8.94
C CYS A 45 -13.57 -29.15 10.43
N GLN A 46 -12.59 -28.61 11.16
CA GLN A 46 -12.38 -28.89 12.59
C GLN A 46 -13.51 -28.37 13.49
N GLU A 47 -14.17 -27.28 13.12
CA GLU A 47 -15.30 -26.71 13.86
C GLU A 47 -16.58 -27.56 13.69
N SER A 48 -16.70 -28.29 12.58
CA SER A 48 -17.88 -29.08 12.20
C SER A 48 -17.71 -30.58 12.49
N LYS A 49 -17.34 -30.97 13.72
CA LYS A 49 -17.03 -32.36 14.14
C LYS A 49 -18.18 -33.39 14.04
N THR A 50 -19.33 -33.01 13.50
CA THR A 50 -20.56 -33.81 13.52
C THR A 50 -20.76 -34.64 12.25
N SER A 51 -20.02 -34.38 11.16
CA SER A 51 -20.24 -35.04 9.86
C SER A 51 -18.93 -35.29 9.10
N PRO A 52 -18.78 -36.41 8.38
CA PRO A 52 -17.64 -36.67 7.50
C PRO A 52 -17.72 -35.91 6.15
N ARG A 53 -18.82 -35.20 5.90
CA ARG A 53 -19.02 -34.35 4.72
C ARG A 53 -19.33 -32.92 5.15
N TYR A 54 -18.61 -31.99 4.57
CA TYR A 54 -18.68 -30.57 4.85
C TYR A 54 -19.24 -29.84 3.62
N PRO A 55 -20.13 -28.86 3.78
CA PRO A 55 -20.59 -28.05 2.65
C PRO A 55 -19.51 -27.03 2.28
N CYS A 56 -19.25 -26.84 0.98
CA CYS A 56 -18.37 -25.76 0.52
C CYS A 56 -18.88 -24.39 1.04
N PRO A 57 -18.01 -23.52 1.61
CA PRO A 57 -18.42 -22.21 2.11
C PRO A 57 -19.11 -21.30 1.08
N GLU A 58 -18.84 -21.50 -0.22
CA GLU A 58 -19.40 -20.67 -1.29
C GLU A 58 -20.64 -21.29 -1.95
N CYS A 59 -20.52 -22.51 -2.49
CA CYS A 59 -21.60 -23.14 -3.25
C CYS A 59 -22.34 -24.26 -2.52
N ARG A 60 -21.91 -24.61 -1.30
CA ARG A 60 -22.46 -25.70 -0.47
C ARG A 60 -22.29 -27.12 -1.05
N GLU A 61 -21.59 -27.28 -2.17
CA GLU A 61 -21.25 -28.60 -2.72
C GLU A 61 -20.53 -29.46 -1.65
N PRO A 62 -20.98 -30.69 -1.36
CA PRO A 62 -20.40 -31.50 -0.30
C PRO A 62 -19.01 -32.07 -0.63
N PHE A 63 -18.03 -31.80 0.24
CA PHE A 63 -16.68 -32.34 0.17
C PHE A 63 -16.29 -33.07 1.45
N ARG A 64 -15.26 -33.92 1.40
CA ARG A 64 -14.66 -34.56 2.59
C ARG A 64 -13.37 -33.84 2.98
N GLU A 65 -12.99 -33.94 4.25
CA GLU A 65 -11.68 -33.45 4.69
C GLU A 65 -10.56 -34.13 3.89
N GLY A 66 -9.62 -33.34 3.38
CA GLY A 66 -8.55 -33.80 2.49
C GLY A 66 -8.93 -33.89 1.00
N GLU A 67 -10.20 -33.69 0.60
CA GLU A 67 -10.60 -33.57 -0.81
C GLU A 67 -10.26 -32.18 -1.40
N PHE A 68 -9.04 -31.72 -1.17
CA PHE A 68 -8.49 -30.49 -1.73
C PHE A 68 -7.00 -30.62 -2.04
N GLN A 69 -6.54 -29.87 -3.03
CA GLN A 69 -5.15 -29.90 -3.49
C GLN A 69 -4.56 -28.50 -3.48
N PRO A 70 -3.24 -28.33 -3.27
CA PRO A 70 -2.60 -27.03 -3.43
C PRO A 70 -2.85 -26.45 -4.84
N ASN A 71 -3.08 -25.15 -4.93
CA ASN A 71 -3.20 -24.43 -6.19
C ASN A 71 -2.00 -23.50 -6.38
N TRP A 72 -0.90 -24.04 -6.91
CA TRP A 72 0.36 -23.30 -7.10
C TRP A 72 0.21 -22.13 -8.07
N GLN A 73 -0.63 -22.29 -9.09
CA GLN A 73 -0.91 -21.23 -10.06
C GLN A 73 -1.60 -20.05 -9.38
N LEU A 74 -2.63 -20.29 -8.56
CA LEU A 74 -3.29 -19.23 -7.81
C LEU A 74 -2.34 -18.56 -6.82
N ARG A 75 -1.44 -19.32 -6.16
CA ARG A 75 -0.38 -18.74 -5.33
C ARG A 75 0.47 -17.74 -6.14
N ASN A 76 0.90 -18.11 -7.34
CA ASN A 76 1.67 -17.20 -8.19
C ASN A 76 0.88 -15.96 -8.59
N VAL A 77 -0.42 -16.10 -8.91
CA VAL A 77 -1.29 -14.97 -9.26
C VAL A 77 -1.47 -14.02 -8.07
N VAL A 78 -1.62 -14.53 -6.85
CA VAL A 78 -1.69 -13.73 -5.62
C VAL A 78 -0.42 -12.89 -5.45
N GLU A 79 0.76 -13.48 -5.66
CA GLU A 79 2.03 -12.75 -5.57
C GLU A 79 2.17 -11.67 -6.65
N ILE A 80 1.60 -11.88 -7.84
CA ILE A 80 1.53 -10.85 -8.87
C ILE A 80 0.56 -9.74 -8.46
N ALA A 81 -0.63 -10.07 -7.95
CA ALA A 81 -1.63 -9.10 -7.52
C ALA A 81 -1.11 -8.19 -6.39
N LYS A 82 -0.32 -8.74 -5.45
CA LYS A 82 0.32 -7.97 -4.37
C LYS A 82 1.34 -6.94 -4.86
N LYS A 83 1.97 -7.14 -6.04
CA LYS A 83 2.93 -6.18 -6.62
C LYS A 83 2.28 -4.91 -7.14
N PHE A 84 0.96 -4.92 -7.29
CA PHE A 84 0.18 -3.77 -7.70
C PHE A 84 -0.65 -3.29 -6.52
N PRO A 85 -0.06 -2.79 -5.43
CA PRO A 85 -0.84 -2.32 -4.29
C PRO A 85 -1.90 -1.35 -4.78
N GLU A 86 -3.15 -1.55 -4.32
CA GLU A 86 -4.11 -0.45 -4.38
C GLU A 86 -3.42 0.77 -3.75
N PRO A 87 -3.62 1.97 -4.28
CA PRO A 87 -3.39 3.16 -3.49
C PRO A 87 -4.30 3.04 -2.27
N SER A 88 -3.82 2.43 -1.18
CA SER A 88 -4.55 2.33 0.07
C SER A 88 -4.91 3.74 0.49
N GLY A 89 -6.19 4.07 0.27
CA GLY A 89 -7.02 5.01 1.03
C GLY A 89 -6.66 6.48 1.04
N GLU A 90 -5.39 6.89 1.09
CA GLU A 90 -5.06 8.23 1.62
C GLU A 90 -3.91 8.94 0.89
N ARG A 91 -3.27 8.32 -0.11
CA ARG A 91 -2.06 8.90 -0.73
C ARG A 91 -2.10 8.94 -2.26
N ALA A 92 -3.25 9.29 -2.83
CA ALA A 92 -3.35 9.62 -4.25
C ALA A 92 -3.42 11.13 -4.43
N CYS A 93 -2.60 11.67 -5.33
CA CYS A 93 -2.65 13.08 -5.71
C CYS A 93 -4.05 13.42 -6.22
N GLU A 94 -4.68 14.46 -5.68
CA GLU A 94 -6.03 14.83 -6.12
C GLU A 94 -6.10 15.22 -7.60
N LYS A 95 -5.05 15.88 -8.10
CA LYS A 95 -4.97 16.39 -9.48
C LYS A 95 -4.68 15.28 -10.49
N HIS A 96 -3.66 14.45 -10.22
CA HIS A 96 -3.16 13.46 -11.18
C HIS A 96 -3.68 12.04 -10.91
N LYS A 97 -4.31 11.84 -9.76
CA LYS A 97 -4.73 10.54 -9.21
C LYS A 97 -3.57 9.55 -9.00
N GLU A 98 -2.32 9.95 -9.19
CA GLU A 98 -1.14 9.10 -9.02
C GLU A 98 -0.71 8.99 -7.55
N LEU A 99 0.03 7.93 -7.22
CA LEU A 99 0.58 7.73 -5.88
C LEU A 99 1.48 8.90 -5.48
N LEU A 100 1.28 9.40 -4.26
CA LEU A 100 2.16 10.36 -3.63
C LEU A 100 3.38 9.62 -3.07
N LYS A 101 4.50 9.73 -3.78
CA LYS A 101 5.77 9.03 -3.46
C LYS A 101 6.91 9.98 -3.12
N LEU A 102 6.69 11.28 -3.25
CA LEU A 102 7.69 12.30 -3.04
C LEU A 102 7.20 13.28 -1.97
N PHE A 103 8.12 13.85 -1.22
CA PHE A 103 7.90 14.97 -0.33
C PHE A 103 8.59 16.20 -0.92
N CYS A 104 7.85 17.29 -1.10
CA CYS A 104 8.43 18.57 -1.45
C CYS A 104 8.86 19.28 -0.17
N GLU A 105 10.16 19.55 -0.02
CA GLU A 105 10.68 20.16 1.21
C GLU A 105 10.27 21.63 1.34
N LEU A 106 10.10 22.34 0.21
CA LEU A 106 9.70 23.74 0.20
C LEU A 106 8.22 23.91 0.59
N ASP A 107 7.32 23.13 -0.02
CA ASP A 107 5.88 23.21 0.23
C ASP A 107 5.42 22.34 1.40
N GLN A 108 6.31 21.49 1.92
CA GLN A 108 6.05 20.53 3.00
C GLN A 108 4.83 19.66 2.75
N THR A 109 4.70 19.18 1.51
CA THR A 109 3.56 18.38 1.06
C THR A 109 4.02 17.15 0.31
N LEU A 110 3.19 16.11 0.37
CA LEU A 110 3.36 14.94 -0.44
C LEU A 110 2.90 15.22 -1.87
N ILE A 111 3.74 14.88 -2.84
CA ILE A 111 3.48 15.08 -4.27
C ILE A 111 3.70 13.77 -5.04
N CYS A 112 3.08 13.67 -6.23
CA CYS A 112 3.32 12.56 -7.15
C CYS A 112 4.42 12.92 -8.17
N LEU A 113 4.90 11.94 -8.93
CA LEU A 113 5.92 12.16 -9.97
C LEU A 113 5.50 13.19 -11.03
N VAL A 114 4.21 13.27 -11.34
CA VAL A 114 3.68 14.26 -12.29
C VAL A 114 3.73 15.67 -11.70
N CYS A 115 3.48 15.83 -10.39
CA CYS A 115 3.62 17.13 -9.72
C CYS A 115 5.07 17.61 -9.73
N ARG A 116 6.05 16.72 -9.54
CA ARG A 116 7.49 17.07 -9.60
C ARG A 116 7.85 17.71 -10.93
N GLU A 117 7.37 17.16 -12.04
CA GLU A 117 7.64 17.72 -13.38
C GLU A 117 6.78 18.96 -13.72
N SER A 118 5.78 19.26 -12.90
CA SER A 118 4.93 20.43 -13.10
C SER A 118 5.67 21.73 -12.75
N ARG A 119 5.29 22.84 -13.39
CA ARG A 119 5.84 24.17 -13.09
C ARG A 119 5.72 24.56 -11.60
N SER A 120 4.81 23.94 -10.86
CA SER A 120 4.59 24.24 -9.44
C SER A 120 5.65 23.64 -8.51
N HIS A 121 6.35 22.57 -8.91
CA HIS A 121 7.36 21.92 -8.06
C HIS A 121 8.66 21.57 -8.81
N LYS A 122 8.79 21.97 -10.08
CA LYS A 122 9.94 21.62 -10.95
C LYS A 122 11.29 21.96 -10.34
N ASP A 123 11.36 23.11 -9.67
CA ASP A 123 12.61 23.64 -9.10
C ASP A 123 12.64 23.49 -7.56
N HIS A 124 11.68 22.77 -6.97
CA HIS A 124 11.65 22.56 -5.53
C HIS A 124 12.49 21.32 -5.16
N PRO A 125 13.23 21.36 -4.04
CA PRO A 125 13.90 20.18 -3.52
C PRO A 125 12.85 19.13 -3.11
N VAL A 126 13.06 17.89 -3.57
CA VAL A 126 12.14 16.77 -3.37
C VAL A 126 12.89 15.53 -2.94
N LEU A 127 12.33 14.81 -1.97
CA LEU A 127 12.87 13.55 -1.45
C LEU A 127 11.85 12.42 -1.61
N PRO A 128 12.28 11.17 -1.89
CA PRO A 128 11.41 10.00 -1.77
C PRO A 128 10.89 9.87 -0.35
N VAL A 129 9.61 9.51 -0.20
CA VAL A 129 8.97 9.38 1.13
C VAL A 129 9.71 8.39 2.02
N GLU A 130 10.30 7.35 1.44
CA GLU A 130 11.08 6.34 2.14
C GLU A 130 12.36 6.90 2.78
N GLU A 131 12.96 7.94 2.18
CA GLU A 131 14.17 8.61 2.69
C GLU A 131 13.84 9.59 3.83
N VAL A 132 12.62 10.14 3.85
CA VAL A 132 12.14 11.04 4.93
C VAL A 132 11.49 10.27 6.09
N ALA A 133 11.12 9.00 5.88
CA ALA A 133 10.40 8.17 6.84
C ALA A 133 11.20 7.79 8.11
N GLN A 134 12.51 8.06 8.14
CA GLN A 134 13.34 7.86 9.33
C GLN A 134 13.25 9.02 10.34
N ASP A 135 12.87 10.23 9.90
CA ASP A 135 12.82 11.42 10.78
C ASP A 135 11.39 11.85 11.16
N TYR A 136 10.35 11.40 10.45
CA TYR A 136 8.98 11.92 10.62
C TYR A 136 7.90 10.85 10.82
N GLN A 137 8.18 9.83 11.65
CA GLN A 137 7.17 8.84 12.10
C GLN A 137 5.93 9.47 12.78
N VAL A 138 5.91 10.78 13.04
CA VAL A 138 4.84 11.47 13.80
C VAL A 138 3.82 12.21 12.93
N ILE A 139 4.06 12.44 11.62
CA ILE A 139 3.07 13.11 10.73
C ILE A 139 2.06 12.10 10.14
N PHE A 140 2.23 10.81 10.42
CA PHE A 140 1.48 9.73 9.74
C PHE A 140 0.07 9.44 10.27
N ALA A 141 -0.52 10.30 11.11
CA ALA A 141 -1.86 10.04 11.66
C ALA A 141 -2.85 11.22 11.60
N PHE A 142 -2.40 12.47 11.43
CA PHE A 142 -3.32 13.61 11.43
C PHE A 142 -2.87 14.66 10.41
N GLY A 143 -3.78 14.98 9.49
CA GLY A 143 -3.59 15.94 8.41
C GLY A 143 -3.45 17.39 8.90
N THR A 144 -2.37 17.70 9.61
CA THR A 144 -2.03 19.07 10.00
C THR A 144 -0.56 19.36 9.71
N HIS A 145 -0.34 20.43 8.94
CA HIS A 145 0.96 21.02 8.65
C HIS A 145 1.69 21.44 9.93
N PRO A 146 2.91 20.94 10.21
CA PRO A 146 3.80 21.60 11.15
C PRO A 146 4.64 22.63 10.38
N ARG A 147 4.53 23.92 10.74
CA ARG A 147 5.53 24.92 10.33
C ARG A 147 6.80 24.67 11.15
N PRO A 148 8.00 24.49 10.55
CA PRO A 148 9.22 24.66 11.29
C PRO A 148 9.38 26.15 11.63
N ASP A 149 9.53 26.40 12.93
CA ASP A 149 9.84 27.71 13.47
C ASP A 149 11.10 28.27 12.82
N ARG A 150 11.01 29.58 12.59
CA ARG A 150 12.00 30.47 12.04
C ARG A 150 13.29 30.41 12.88
N LEU A 151 14.34 29.77 12.39
CA LEU A 151 15.69 30.17 12.82
C LEU A 151 16.04 31.44 12.05
N GLU A 152 15.73 32.57 12.68
CA GLU A 152 16.20 33.88 12.23
C GLU A 152 17.72 33.93 12.23
N GLN A 153 18.22 34.58 11.18
CA GLN A 153 19.61 34.89 10.89
C GLN A 153 20.25 35.70 12.02
N SER A 154 21.55 35.48 12.23
CA SER A 154 22.45 36.57 12.59
C SER A 154 23.73 36.48 11.75
N ASP A 155 23.60 36.85 10.47
CA ASP A 155 24.67 37.57 9.80
C ASP A 155 24.58 39.03 10.25
N GLN A 156 25.67 39.58 10.80
CA GLN A 156 25.85 41.02 10.91
C GLN A 156 27.06 41.47 10.09
N PRO A 157 27.03 42.72 9.57
CA PRO A 157 27.74 43.11 8.37
C PRO A 157 29.12 43.72 8.67
N SER A 158 29.95 43.72 7.64
CA SER A 158 31.20 44.46 7.53
C SER A 158 31.02 45.97 7.68
N GLU A 159 31.74 46.60 8.61
CA GLU A 159 32.10 48.02 8.49
C GLU A 159 33.61 48.17 8.24
N ASN A 160 33.92 48.68 7.07
CA ASN A 160 35.24 49.07 6.61
C ASN A 160 35.54 50.49 7.10
N ARG A 161 36.60 50.68 7.91
CA ARG A 161 37.28 51.98 8.05
C ARG A 161 38.78 51.77 8.23
N ASN A 162 39.50 51.96 7.13
CA ASN A 162 40.89 52.42 7.16
C ASN A 162 40.86 53.95 7.40
N PRO A 163 41.77 54.53 8.19
CA PRO A 163 42.93 55.15 7.53
C PRO A 163 44.26 55.20 8.33
N ALA A 164 45.35 55.03 7.58
CA ALA A 164 46.59 55.82 7.52
C ALA A 164 47.44 56.19 8.77
N ARG A 165 48.78 55.99 8.59
CA ARG A 165 49.95 56.62 9.25
C ARG A 165 50.12 56.30 10.75
N SER A 166 51.30 56.02 11.27
CA SER A 166 52.68 56.47 10.96
C SER A 166 53.68 55.40 11.39
#